data_AF-A0A8T4YD57-F1
#
_entry.id   AF-A0A8T4YD57-F1
#
_cell.length_a   1.000
_cell.length_b   1.000
_cell.length_c   1.000
_cell.angle_alpha   90.00
_cell.angle_beta   90.00
_cell.angle_gamma   90.00
#
_symmetry.space_group_name_H-M   'P 1'
#
loop_
_entity.id
_entity.type
_entity.pdbx_description
1 polymer ?
#
loop_
_entity_poly.entity_id
_entity_poly.type
_entity_poly.pdbx_seq_one_letter_code
_entity_poly.pdbx_strand_id
1 'polypeptide(L)'
;IELSIQTITRCVPKGQYLTDETTLKDYRRIYWTPEIFDYSLLHTYKPGLDIIAKAKKICKEKIQTHTYTLEDEKRKKLEEIYQEAVKTLS
;
A
#
# COMPACT_ATOMS: atom_id res chain seq x y z
N ILE A 1 23.10 -13.50 -6.24
CA ILE A 1 23.59 -14.11 -4.98
C ILE A 1 24.72 -13.27 -4.36
N GLU A 2 25.53 -12.54 -5.16
CA GLU A 2 26.69 -11.76 -4.64
C GLU A 2 26.37 -10.54 -3.75
N LEU A 3 25.32 -9.75 -4.02
CA LEU A 3 25.06 -8.49 -3.30
C LEU A 3 24.77 -8.66 -1.80
N SER A 4 24.03 -9.71 -1.42
CA SER A 4 23.69 -9.95 -0.01
C SER A 4 24.91 -10.43 0.79
N ILE A 5 25.76 -11.28 0.19
CA ILE A 5 26.99 -11.75 0.84
C ILE A 5 27.99 -10.59 1.03
N GLN A 6 28.12 -9.71 0.04
CA GLN A 6 28.93 -8.50 0.18
C GLN A 6 28.41 -7.58 1.31
N THR A 7 27.09 -7.45 1.43
CA THR A 7 26.46 -6.68 2.51
C THR A 7 26.75 -7.32 3.88
N ILE A 8 26.69 -8.65 3.99
CA ILE A 8 27.05 -9.39 5.21
C ILE A 8 28.50 -9.14 5.59
N THR A 9 29.46 -9.33 4.68
CA THR A 9 30.89 -9.11 4.96
C THR A 9 31.17 -7.69 5.44
N ARG A 10 30.49 -6.67 4.86
CA ARG A 10 30.64 -5.26 5.24
C ARG A 10 30.04 -4.93 6.61
N CYS A 11 28.92 -5.56 6.98
CA CYS A 11 28.16 -5.24 8.19
C CYS A 11 28.56 -6.09 9.40
N VAL A 12 29.13 -7.28 9.21
CA VAL A 12 29.59 -8.16 10.30
C VAL A 12 30.49 -7.43 11.32
N PRO A 13 31.50 -6.63 10.93
CA PRO A 13 32.32 -5.90 11.88
C PRO A 13 31.57 -4.84 12.68
N LYS A 14 30.47 -4.29 12.11
CA LYS A 14 29.64 -3.26 12.74
C LYS A 14 28.57 -3.84 13.67
N GLY A 15 28.30 -5.14 13.58
CA GLY A 15 27.27 -5.84 14.35
C GLY A 15 25.82 -5.45 14.02
N GLN A 16 25.60 -4.58 13.02
CA GLN A 16 24.27 -4.15 12.60
C GLN A 16 24.21 -3.81 11.11
N TYR A 17 23.00 -3.81 10.56
CA TYR A 17 22.72 -3.59 9.14
C TYR A 17 21.90 -2.32 8.87
N LEU A 18 21.38 -1.66 9.91
CA LEU A 18 20.39 -0.58 9.77
C LEU A 18 20.91 0.65 9.02
N THR A 19 22.20 0.96 9.17
CA THR A 19 22.84 2.13 8.55
C THR A 19 23.48 1.79 7.20
N ASP A 20 23.31 0.56 6.71
CA ASP A 20 23.91 0.13 5.46
C ASP A 20 23.09 0.64 4.27
N GLU A 21 23.79 1.09 3.22
CA GLU A 21 23.14 1.65 2.03
C GLU A 21 22.20 0.66 1.36
N THR A 22 22.56 -0.63 1.31
CA THR A 22 21.72 -1.69 0.74
C THR A 22 20.41 -1.77 1.51
N THR A 23 20.47 -1.75 2.84
CA THR A 23 19.29 -1.77 3.71
C THR A 23 18.43 -0.53 3.51
N LEU A 24 19.04 0.66 3.48
CA LEU A 24 18.31 1.93 3.27
C LEU A 24 17.63 2.01 1.89
N LYS A 25 18.25 1.44 0.86
CA LYS A 25 17.71 1.44 -0.50
C LYS A 25 16.58 0.42 -0.67
N ASP A 26 16.75 -0.77 -0.11
CA ASP A 26 15.88 -1.91 -0.44
C ASP A 26 14.81 -2.20 0.61
N TYR A 27 14.81 -1.55 1.79
CA TYR A 27 13.86 -1.89 2.86
C TYR A 27 12.40 -1.84 2.41
N ARG A 28 12.00 -0.84 1.61
CA ARG A 28 10.61 -0.72 1.11
C ARG A 28 10.23 -1.80 0.11
N ARG A 29 11.23 -2.39 -0.57
CA ARG A 29 11.02 -3.46 -1.55
C ARG A 29 10.95 -4.83 -0.86
N ILE A 30 11.77 -5.02 0.17
CA ILE A 30 11.91 -6.31 0.86
C ILE A 30 10.82 -6.48 1.92
N TYR A 31 10.51 -5.42 2.67
CA TYR A 31 9.55 -5.49 3.76
C TYR A 31 8.17 -5.05 3.29
N TRP A 32 7.20 -5.93 3.50
CA TRP A 32 5.79 -5.55 3.44
C TRP A 32 5.39 -4.93 4.78
N THR A 33 5.17 -3.61 4.79
CA THR A 33 4.73 -2.87 5.98
C THR A 33 3.34 -2.28 5.76
N PRO A 34 2.26 -3.06 5.91
CA PRO A 34 0.90 -2.55 5.79
C PRO A 34 0.62 -1.42 6.75
N GLU A 35 0.04 -0.34 6.24
CA GLU A 35 -0.38 0.82 7.03
C GLU A 35 -1.47 0.49 8.06
N ILE A 36 -2.20 -0.62 7.85
CA ILE A 36 -3.30 -1.04 8.72
C ILE A 36 -2.80 -1.47 10.10
N PHE A 37 -1.63 -2.07 10.20
CA PHE A 37 -1.09 -2.54 11.48
C PHE A 37 -0.46 -1.41 12.29
N ASP A 38 -0.46 -1.56 13.61
CA ASP A 38 0.26 -0.68 14.52
C ASP A 38 1.53 -1.40 14.97
N TYR A 39 2.69 -0.82 14.65
CA TYR A 39 4.01 -1.32 15.02
C TYR A 39 4.61 -0.57 16.21
N SER A 40 3.79 0.23 16.91
CA SER A 40 4.20 0.98 18.10
C SER A 40 4.53 0.04 19.26
N LEU A 41 5.44 0.48 20.12
CA LEU A 41 5.76 -0.23 21.35
C LEU A 41 4.58 -0.13 22.33
N LEU A 42 4.44 -1.10 23.25
CA LEU A 42 3.31 -1.17 24.17
C LEU A 42 3.08 0.12 24.99
N HIS A 43 4.15 0.83 25.34
CA HIS A 43 4.07 2.08 26.11
C HIS A 43 3.70 3.31 25.26
N THR A 44 3.88 3.25 23.93
CA THR A 44 3.41 4.29 23.00
C THR A 44 2.09 3.91 22.34
N TYR A 45 1.64 2.67 22.51
CA TYR A 45 0.36 2.18 22.04
C TYR A 45 -0.76 2.99 22.67
N LYS A 46 -1.58 3.61 21.81
CA LYS A 46 -2.79 4.31 22.24
C LYS A 46 -3.96 3.32 22.13
N PRO A 47 -4.52 2.84 23.26
CA PRO A 47 -5.70 2.00 23.22
C PRO A 47 -6.84 2.79 22.57
N GLY A 48 -7.45 2.23 21.52
CA GLY A 48 -8.59 2.84 20.83
C GLY A 48 -8.55 2.82 19.30
N LEU A 49 -7.42 2.46 18.68
CA LEU A 49 -7.37 2.20 17.24
C LEU A 49 -7.77 0.75 16.96
N ASP A 50 -9.08 0.52 16.89
CA ASP A 50 -9.62 -0.69 16.28
C ASP A 50 -9.12 -0.79 14.83
N ILE A 51 -8.52 -1.93 14.50
CA ILE A 51 -7.98 -2.24 13.17
C ILE A 51 -9.08 -2.04 12.11
N ILE A 52 -10.32 -2.41 12.43
CA ILE A 52 -11.45 -2.25 11.51
C ILE A 52 -11.78 -0.78 11.29
N ALA A 53 -11.82 0.02 12.36
CA ALA A 53 -12.04 1.46 12.25
C ALA A 53 -10.94 2.15 11.42
N LYS A 54 -9.67 1.75 11.60
CA LYS A 54 -8.54 2.23 10.82
C LYS A 54 -8.65 1.85 9.34
N ALA A 55 -9.03 0.61 9.03
CA ALA A 55 -9.28 0.16 7.67
C ALA A 55 -10.37 0.98 6.98
N LYS A 56 -11.51 1.20 7.66
CA LYS A 56 -12.61 2.04 7.16
C LYS A 56 -12.15 3.46 6.84
N LYS A 57 -11.32 4.05 7.72
CA LYS A 57 -10.76 5.39 7.50
C LYS A 57 -9.87 5.44 6.26
N ILE A 58 -8.93 4.51 6.12
CA ILE A 58 -8.03 4.41 4.95
C ILE A 58 -8.84 4.26 3.65
N CYS A 59 -9.86 3.39 3.64
CA CYS A 59 -10.74 3.24 2.49
C CYS A 59 -11.46 4.54 2.14
N LYS A 60 -12.03 5.23 3.13
CA LYS A 60 -12.74 6.50 2.93
C LYS A 60 -11.82 7.57 2.34
N GLU A 61 -10.62 7.72 2.89
CA GLU A 61 -9.62 8.66 2.39
C GLU A 61 -9.22 8.33 0.95
N LYS A 62 -8.95 7.06 0.64
CA LYS A 62 -8.64 6.62 -0.73
C LYS A 62 -9.76 6.92 -1.72
N ILE A 63 -11.01 6.71 -1.36
CA ILE A 63 -12.15 7.02 -2.24
C ILE A 63 -12.25 8.52 -2.48
N GLN A 64 -12.03 9.34 -1.44
CA GLN A 64 -12.11 10.80 -1.52
C GLN A 64 -10.98 11.43 -2.34
N THR A 65 -9.77 10.88 -2.24
CA THR A 65 -8.61 11.35 -3.02
C THR A 65 -8.57 10.76 -4.42
N HIS A 66 -9.43 9.78 -4.74
CA HIS A 66 -9.45 9.17 -6.05
C HIS A 66 -10.22 10.04 -7.04
N THR A 67 -9.47 10.81 -7.84
CA THR A 67 -9.99 11.54 -9.00
C THR A 67 -10.03 10.60 -10.20
N TYR A 68 -11.04 9.73 -10.26
CA TYR A 68 -11.27 8.92 -11.45
C TYR A 68 -11.94 9.77 -12.53
N THR A 69 -11.18 10.17 -13.54
CA THR A 69 -11.73 10.78 -14.76
C THR A 69 -11.76 9.72 -15.86
N LEU A 70 -12.97 9.29 -16.23
CA LEU A 70 -13.16 8.41 -17.37
C LEU A 70 -13.06 9.24 -18.66
N GLU A 71 -12.30 8.78 -19.64
CA GLU A 71 -12.28 9.40 -20.98
C GLU A 71 -13.69 9.40 -21.58
N ASP A 72 -14.12 10.54 -22.13
CA ASP A 72 -15.51 10.75 -22.59
C ASP A 72 -15.98 9.73 -23.63
N GLU A 73 -15.09 9.27 -24.51
CA GLU A 73 -15.40 8.23 -25.50
C GLU A 73 -15.72 6.88 -24.83
N LYS A 74 -14.96 6.50 -23.80
CA LYS A 74 -15.19 5.27 -23.03
C LYS A 74 -16.45 5.37 -22.20
N ARG A 75 -16.74 6.56 -21.64
CA ARG A 75 -17.98 6.83 -20.92
C ARG A 75 -19.20 6.66 -21.80
N LYS A 76 -19.18 7.23 -23.01
CA LYS A 76 -20.29 7.16 -23.95
C LYS A 76 -20.57 5.73 -24.40
N LYS A 77 -19.51 4.97 -24.70
CA LYS A 77 -19.65 3.56 -25.08
C LYS A 77 -20.20 2.68 -23.95
N LEU A 78 -19.80 2.95 -22.70
CA LEU A 78 -20.36 2.25 -21.54
C LEU A 78 -21.84 2.55 -21.34
N GLU A 79 -22.25 3.81 -21.55
CA GLU A 79 -23.66 4.20 -21.47
C GLU A 79 -24.49 3.51 -22.56
N GLU A 80 -24.00 3.46 -23.80
CA GLU A 80 -24.68 2.77 -24.91
C GLU A 80 -24.92 1.28 -24.58
N ILE A 81 -23.89 0.58 -24.09
CA ILE A 81 -24.01 -0.83 -23.68
C ILE A 81 -25.01 -0.99 -22.53
N TYR A 82 -24.99 -0.08 -21.56
CA TYR A 82 -25.92 -0.11 -20.44
C TYR A 82 -27.38 0.05 -20.89
N GLN A 83 -27.64 1.00 -21.80
CA GLN A 83 -28.98 1.24 -22.34
C GLN A 83 -29.49 0.05 -23.18
N GLU A 84 -28.61 -0.62 -23.93
CA GLU A 84 -28.96 -1.84 -24.64
C GLU A 84 -29.31 -2.99 -23.67
N ALA A 85 -28.53 -3.15 -22.61
CA ALA A 85 -28.77 -4.18 -21.58
C ALA A 85 -30.10 -3.96 -20.85
N VAL A 86 -30.43 -2.71 -20.48
CA VAL A 86 -31.72 -2.38 -19.83
C VAL A 86 -32.90 -2.71 -20.75
N LYS A 87 -32.78 -2.43 -22.05
CA LYS A 87 -33.83 -2.74 -23.03
C LYS A 87 -34.01 -4.23 -23.28
N THR A 88 -32.98 -5.04 -23.07
CA THR A 88 -33.03 -6.50 -23.28
C THR A 88 -33.44 -7.27 -22.03
N LEU A 89 -33.28 -6.67 -20.84
CA LEU A 89 -33.76 -7.23 -19.57
C LEU A 89 -35.19 -6.82 -19.19
N SER A 90 -35.77 -5.84 -19.88
CA SER A 90 -37.17 -5.41 -19.71
C SER A 90 -38.11 -6.13 -20.67
#